data_AF-A0AA37Q3K9-F1
#
_entry.id   AF-A0AA37Q3K9-F1
#
_cell.length_a   1.000
_cell.length_b   1.000
_cell.length_c   1.000
_cell.angle_alpha   90.00
_cell.angle_beta   90.00
_cell.angle_gamma   90.00
#
_symmetry.space_group_name_H-M   'P 1'
#
loop_
_entity.id
_entity.type
_entity.pdbx_description
1 polymer ?
#
loop_
_entity_poly.entity_id
_entity_poly.type
_entity_poly.pdbx_seq_one_letter_code
_entity_poly.pdbx_strand_id
1 'polypeptide(L)'
;MIHERTRRITLLCAAAYACSVGAAFWISRRRDSYHFASAAERAAWRWSAPPVAFVCLLMAMEALLVWVVLVGGGGWPLWKRALAGSAMLVPWTMLSAIFVLHGTGYIAWHVLWLCGLLAVLLVSALGSLAMAARRWMRRCS
;
A
#
# COMPACT_ATOMS: atom_id res chain seq x y z
N MET A 1 -7.16 -13.09 22.88
CA MET A 1 -7.81 -12.75 21.58
C MET A 1 -7.21 -11.54 20.86
N ILE A 2 -7.00 -10.37 21.50
CA ILE A 2 -6.48 -9.17 20.81
C ILE A 2 -5.08 -9.41 20.19
N HIS A 3 -4.17 -10.05 20.93
CA HIS A 3 -2.82 -10.38 20.44
C HIS A 3 -2.80 -11.30 19.22
N GLU A 4 -3.69 -12.27 19.16
CA GLU A 4 -3.72 -13.24 18.05
C GLU A 4 -4.20 -12.60 16.75
N ARG A 5 -5.22 -11.74 16.81
CA ARG A 5 -5.70 -10.97 15.66
C ARG A 5 -4.61 -10.04 15.14
N THR A 6 -3.94 -9.30 16.02
CA THR A 6 -2.83 -8.41 15.63
C THR A 6 -1.70 -9.21 14.97
N ARG A 7 -1.33 -10.37 15.54
CA ARG A 7 -0.31 -11.24 14.95
C ARG A 7 -0.68 -11.70 13.53
N ARG A 8 -1.93 -12.13 13.29
CA ARG A 8 -2.39 -12.55 11.96
C ARG A 8 -2.33 -11.40 10.95
N ILE A 9 -2.81 -10.21 11.32
CA ILE A 9 -2.75 -9.03 10.46
C ILE A 9 -1.30 -8.67 10.13
N THR A 10 -0.42 -8.63 11.13
CA THR A 10 1.02 -8.37 10.93
C THR A 10 1.65 -9.38 9.98
N LEU A 11 1.36 -10.68 10.13
CA LEU A 11 1.90 -11.72 9.24
C LEU A 11 1.39 -11.55 7.80
N LEU A 12 0.11 -11.24 7.62
CA LEU A 12 -0.46 -11.00 6.29
C LEU A 12 0.17 -9.76 5.62
N CYS A 13 0.32 -8.66 6.37
CA CYS A 13 1.00 -7.46 5.88
C CYS A 13 2.47 -7.74 5.53
N ALA A 14 3.19 -8.49 6.37
CA ALA A 14 4.58 -8.85 6.12
C ALA A 14 4.74 -9.74 4.88
N ALA A 15 3.87 -10.75 4.72
CA ALA A 15 3.87 -11.63 3.56
C ALA A 15 3.54 -10.85 2.27
N ALA A 16 2.49 -10.02 2.30
CA ALA A 16 2.13 -9.18 1.16
C ALA A 16 3.28 -8.23 0.78
N TYR A 17 3.94 -7.61 1.76
CA TYR A 17 5.10 -6.76 1.52
C TYR A 17 6.28 -7.54 0.93
N ALA A 18 6.60 -8.72 1.45
CA ALA A 18 7.68 -9.55 0.92
C ALA A 18 7.42 -9.95 -0.55
N CYS A 19 6.19 -10.38 -0.87
CA CYS A 19 5.79 -10.65 -2.25
C CYS A 19 5.94 -9.40 -3.13
N SER A 20 5.58 -8.24 -2.60
CA SER A 20 5.67 -6.97 -3.31
C SER A 20 7.09 -6.52 -3.60
N VAL A 21 8.00 -6.71 -2.64
CA VAL A 21 9.44 -6.49 -2.83
C VAL A 21 9.99 -7.43 -3.90
N GLY A 22 9.61 -8.72 -3.85
CA GLY A 22 9.98 -9.69 -4.88
C GLY A 22 9.51 -9.29 -6.27
N ALA A 23 8.26 -8.81 -6.39
CA ALA A 23 7.69 -8.31 -7.64
C ALA A 23 8.43 -7.05 -8.13
N ALA A 24 8.69 -6.07 -7.26
CA ALA A 24 9.42 -4.87 -7.60
C ALA A 24 10.83 -5.19 -8.11
N PHE A 25 11.52 -6.14 -7.46
CA PHE A 25 12.83 -6.61 -7.89
C PHE A 25 12.77 -7.33 -9.24
N TRP A 26 11.77 -8.19 -9.46
CA TRP A 26 11.59 -8.86 -10.74
C TRP A 26 11.30 -7.86 -11.88
N ILE A 27 10.40 -6.90 -11.66
CA ILE A 27 10.09 -5.81 -12.60
C ILE A 27 11.35 -4.99 -12.91
N SER A 28 12.15 -4.67 -11.89
CA SER A 28 13.38 -3.87 -12.03
C SER A 28 14.37 -4.44 -13.04
N ARG A 29 14.41 -5.77 -13.16
CA ARG A 29 15.36 -6.47 -14.03
C ARG A 29 14.91 -6.56 -15.47
N ARG A 30 13.64 -6.23 -15.76
CA ARG A 30 13.09 -6.29 -17.10
C ARG A 30 13.22 -4.94 -17.76
N ARG A 31 14.07 -4.87 -18.79
CA ARG A 31 14.24 -3.66 -19.61
C ARG A 31 12.90 -3.14 -20.15
N ASP A 32 12.00 -4.04 -20.55
CA ASP A 32 10.71 -3.64 -21.13
C ASP A 32 9.72 -3.03 -20.11
N SER A 33 10.08 -3.01 -18.83
CA SER A 33 9.31 -2.32 -17.77
C SER A 33 9.67 -0.84 -17.63
N TYR A 34 10.57 -0.33 -18.46
CA TYR A 34 11.02 1.06 -18.46
C TYR A 34 10.59 1.77 -19.74
N HIS A 35 10.28 3.06 -19.60
CA HIS A 35 10.12 3.93 -20.74
C HIS A 35 11.50 4.42 -21.21
N PHE A 36 11.72 4.42 -22.52
CA PHE A 36 12.93 4.94 -23.15
C PHE A 36 12.53 5.90 -24.27
N ALA A 37 13.11 7.10 -24.29
CA ALA A 37 12.84 8.09 -25.31
C ALA A 37 13.56 7.76 -26.64
N SER A 38 14.60 6.94 -26.62
CA SER A 38 15.34 6.54 -27.81
C SER A 38 15.87 5.10 -27.77
N ALA A 39 16.21 4.56 -28.95
CA ALA A 39 16.86 3.25 -29.07
C ALA A 39 18.27 3.22 -28.43
N ALA A 40 19.00 4.34 -28.50
CA ALA A 40 20.33 4.47 -27.89
C ALA A 40 20.25 4.40 -26.36
N GLU A 41 19.28 5.09 -25.76
CA GLU A 41 19.01 5.03 -24.32
C GLU A 41 18.63 3.60 -23.88
N ARG A 42 17.76 2.93 -24.64
CA ARG A 42 17.41 1.52 -24.42
C ARG A 42 18.63 0.58 -24.51
N ALA A 43 19.56 0.85 -25.42
CA ALA A 43 20.77 0.05 -25.58
C ALA A 43 21.79 0.30 -24.44
N ALA A 44 21.85 1.53 -23.93
CA ALA A 44 22.69 1.91 -22.81
C ALA A 44 22.12 1.52 -21.44
N TRP A 45 20.89 0.98 -21.38
CA TRP A 45 20.23 0.61 -20.14
C TRP A 45 21.07 -0.38 -19.32
N ARG A 46 21.21 -0.07 -18.03
CA ARG A 46 21.85 -0.94 -17.03
C ARG A 46 20.97 -0.99 -15.80
N TRP A 47 20.84 -2.17 -15.22
CA TRP A 47 20.15 -2.32 -13.95
C TRP A 47 20.85 -1.51 -12.86
N SER A 48 20.06 -0.82 -12.03
CA SER A 48 20.53 0.02 -10.95
C SER A 48 19.69 -0.26 -9.70
N ALA A 49 20.35 -0.50 -8.57
CA ALA A 49 19.70 -0.85 -7.31
C ALA A 49 18.95 0.31 -6.60
N PRO A 50 19.46 1.57 -6.60
CA PRO A 50 18.84 2.66 -5.84
C PRO A 50 17.36 2.92 -6.15
N PRO A 51 16.89 2.95 -7.42
CA PRO A 51 15.47 3.11 -7.72
C PRO A 51 14.60 1.97 -7.14
N VAL A 52 15.12 0.74 -7.14
CA VAL A 52 14.43 -0.42 -6.55
C VAL A 52 14.28 -0.25 -5.04
N ALA A 53 15.37 0.16 -4.38
CA ALA A 53 15.38 0.38 -2.94
C ALA A 53 14.41 1.49 -2.53
N PHE A 54 14.35 2.58 -3.31
CA PHE A 54 13.39 3.66 -3.09
C PHE A 54 11.95 3.18 -3.18
N VAL A 55 11.59 2.44 -4.24
CA VAL A 55 10.24 1.87 -4.40
C VAL A 55 9.90 0.93 -3.24
N CYS A 56 10.83 0.05 -2.86
CA CYS A 56 10.60 -0.88 -1.75
C CYS A 56 10.39 -0.15 -0.41
N LEU A 57 11.14 0.93 -0.17
CA LEU A 57 10.99 1.76 1.03
C LEU A 57 9.64 2.48 1.05
N LEU A 58 9.26 3.09 -0.08
CA LEU A 58 7.97 3.75 -0.27
C LEU A 58 6.80 2.80 0.07
N MET A 59 6.81 1.60 -0.52
CA MET A 59 5.79 0.59 -0.27
C MET A 59 5.77 0.11 1.18
N ALA A 60 6.93 0.07 1.84
CA ALA A 60 7.02 -0.27 3.26
C ALA A 60 6.35 0.80 4.13
N MET A 61 6.60 2.08 3.83
CA MET A 61 6.00 3.20 4.54
C MET A 61 4.47 3.21 4.39
N GLU A 62 3.96 2.92 3.20
CA GLU A 62 2.52 2.80 2.95
C GLU A 62 1.90 1.63 3.73
N ALA A 63 2.54 0.46 3.73
CA ALA A 63 2.12 -0.68 4.53
C ALA A 63 2.11 -0.37 6.04
N LEU A 64 3.15 0.32 6.51
CA LEU A 64 3.28 0.73 7.90
C LEU A 64 2.16 1.69 8.29
N LEU A 65 1.83 2.66 7.44
CA LEU A 65 0.71 3.57 7.66
C LEU A 65 -0.61 2.80 7.78
N VAL A 66 -0.90 1.88 6.86
CA VAL A 66 -2.09 1.03 6.94
C VAL A 66 -2.10 0.21 8.23
N TRP A 67 -0.96 -0.39 8.59
CA TRP A 67 -0.85 -1.16 9.83
C TRP A 67 -1.14 -0.30 11.06
N VAL A 68 -0.57 0.91 11.17
CA VAL A 68 -0.84 1.85 12.26
C VAL A 68 -2.32 2.24 12.29
N VAL A 69 -2.93 2.45 11.13
CA VAL A 69 -4.35 2.77 11.00
C VAL A 69 -5.26 1.62 11.44
N LEU A 70 -4.89 0.37 11.18
CA LEU A 70 -5.69 -0.80 11.56
C LEU A 70 -5.47 -1.24 13.01
N VAL A 71 -4.23 -1.15 13.51
CA VAL A 71 -3.81 -1.74 14.79
C VAL A 71 -3.70 -0.72 15.92
N GLY A 72 -3.37 0.53 15.62
CA GLY A 72 -3.15 1.57 16.63
C GLY A 72 -4.30 1.71 17.64
N GLY A 73 -3.99 2.15 18.85
CA GLY A 73 -4.98 2.37 19.92
C GLY A 73 -5.29 3.85 20.07
N GLY A 74 -6.00 4.45 19.11
CA GLY A 74 -6.51 5.82 19.25
C GLY A 74 -7.95 5.81 19.79
N GLY A 75 -8.35 6.83 20.54
CA GLY A 75 -9.74 7.00 21.02
C GLY A 75 -10.79 7.14 19.90
N TRP A 76 -10.38 7.11 18.63
CA TRP A 76 -11.26 7.17 17.48
C TRP A 76 -11.69 5.77 17.02
N PRO A 77 -12.95 5.61 16.58
CA PRO A 77 -13.40 4.35 15.99
C PRO A 77 -12.62 4.04 14.70
N LEU A 78 -12.44 2.75 14.41
CA LEU A 78 -11.65 2.24 13.29
C LEU A 78 -12.06 2.87 11.95
N TRP A 79 -13.35 3.07 11.71
CA TRP A 79 -13.81 3.67 10.45
C TRP A 79 -13.30 5.10 10.22
N LYS A 80 -13.22 5.95 11.26
CA LYS A 80 -12.68 7.31 11.12
C LYS A 80 -11.19 7.26 10.79
N ARG A 81 -10.47 6.37 11.45
CA ARG A 81 -9.03 6.18 11.22
C ARG A 81 -8.75 5.64 9.82
N ALA A 82 -9.54 4.68 9.35
CA ALA A 82 -9.43 4.12 8.02
C ALA A 82 -9.72 5.14 6.92
N LEU A 83 -10.74 6.00 7.10
CA LEU A 83 -11.00 7.11 6.18
C LEU A 83 -9.87 8.13 6.18
N ALA A 84 -9.37 8.53 7.36
CA ALA A 84 -8.24 9.44 7.46
C ALA A 84 -6.97 8.86 6.81
N GLY A 85 -6.67 7.59 7.05
CA GLY A 85 -5.56 6.89 6.41
C GLY A 85 -5.70 6.87 4.88
N SER A 86 -6.91 6.61 4.37
CA SER A 86 -7.19 6.63 2.93
C SER A 86 -6.96 8.03 2.34
N ALA A 87 -7.43 9.07 3.03
CA ALA A 87 -7.23 10.46 2.62
C ALA A 87 -5.76 10.89 2.63
N MET A 88 -4.91 10.29 3.47
CA MET A 88 -3.46 10.54 3.47
C MET A 88 -2.72 9.75 2.39
N LEU A 89 -3.11 8.50 2.11
CA LEU A 89 -2.46 7.65 1.11
C LEU A 89 -2.57 8.22 -0.30
N VAL A 90 -3.74 8.73 -0.69
CA VAL A 90 -3.97 9.25 -2.05
C VAL A 90 -2.99 10.38 -2.44
N PRO A 91 -2.90 11.51 -1.71
CA PRO A 91 -1.97 12.58 -2.07
C PRO A 91 -0.50 12.15 -1.96
N TRP A 92 -0.16 11.31 -0.98
CA TRP A 92 1.19 10.74 -0.85
C TRP A 92 1.58 9.93 -2.09
N THR A 93 0.65 9.17 -2.65
CA THR A 93 0.88 8.39 -3.87
C THR A 93 1.08 9.29 -5.08
N MET A 94 0.23 10.31 -5.24
CA MET A 94 0.36 11.24 -6.36
C MET A 94 1.72 11.94 -6.36
N LEU A 95 2.20 12.34 -5.17
CA LEU A 95 3.51 12.96 -5.01
C LEU A 95 4.66 11.97 -5.29
N SER A 96 4.57 10.75 -4.78
CA SER A 96 5.63 9.75 -4.92
C SER A 96 5.75 9.18 -6.34
N ALA A 97 4.66 9.13 -7.11
CA ALA A 97 4.63 8.69 -8.50
C ALA A 97 5.57 9.52 -9.40
N ILE A 98 5.78 10.81 -9.09
CA ILE A 98 6.65 11.72 -9.85
C ILE A 98 8.09 11.19 -9.90
N PHE A 99 8.55 10.56 -8.82
CA PHE A 99 9.94 10.06 -8.70
C PHE A 99 10.19 8.76 -9.47
N VAL A 100 9.14 8.10 -9.96
CA VAL A 100 9.22 6.79 -10.63
C VAL A 100 8.62 6.80 -12.05
N LEU A 101 8.35 7.99 -12.60
CA LEU A 101 7.75 8.19 -13.94
C LEU A 101 8.49 7.45 -15.08
N HIS A 102 9.80 7.25 -14.95
CA HIS A 102 10.63 6.56 -15.96
C HIS A 102 10.44 5.04 -15.99
N GLY A 103 9.90 4.46 -14.91
CA GLY A 103 9.67 3.03 -14.79
C GLY A 103 8.19 2.69 -14.81
N THR A 104 7.60 2.62 -16.01
CA THR A 104 6.15 2.37 -16.20
C THR A 104 5.68 1.09 -15.53
N GLY A 105 6.51 0.05 -15.48
CA GLY A 105 6.21 -1.18 -14.74
C GLY A 105 6.12 -0.97 -13.23
N TYR A 106 6.96 -0.11 -12.64
CA TYR A 106 6.83 0.25 -11.22
C TYR A 106 5.57 1.02 -10.94
N ILE A 107 5.20 1.96 -11.82
CA ILE A 107 3.98 2.74 -11.65
C ILE A 107 2.77 1.81 -11.66
N ALA A 108 2.69 0.89 -12.63
CA ALA A 108 1.60 -0.08 -12.69
C ALA A 108 1.54 -0.95 -11.42
N TRP A 109 2.68 -1.45 -10.95
CA TRP A 109 2.76 -2.26 -9.73
C TRP A 109 2.40 -1.47 -8.47
N HIS A 110 2.90 -0.24 -8.36
CA HIS A 110 2.64 0.67 -7.24
C HIS A 110 1.17 1.08 -7.19
N VAL A 111 0.52 1.33 -8.33
CA VAL A 111 -0.92 1.57 -8.41
C VAL A 111 -1.71 0.35 -7.91
N LEU A 112 -1.36 -0.86 -8.36
CA LEU A 112 -2.02 -2.09 -7.89
C LEU A 112 -1.86 -2.28 -6.38
N TRP A 113 -0.65 -2.08 -5.87
CA TRP A 113 -0.34 -2.12 -4.45
C TRP A 113 -1.19 -1.12 -3.66
N LEU A 114 -1.26 0.12 -4.13
CA LEU A 114 -2.05 1.17 -3.52
C LEU A 114 -3.54 0.84 -3.50
N CYS A 115 -4.09 0.41 -4.64
CA CYS A 115 -5.48 -0.02 -4.74
C CYS A 115 -5.78 -1.15 -3.73
N GLY A 116 -4.84 -2.09 -3.55
CA GLY A 116 -4.94 -3.13 -2.52
C GLY A 116 -5.00 -2.56 -1.10
N LEU A 117 -4.10 -1.65 -0.76
CA LEU A 117 -4.08 -0.98 0.55
C LEU A 117 -5.36 -0.17 0.81
N LEU A 118 -5.83 0.59 -0.18
CA LEU A 118 -7.07 1.35 -0.10
C LEU A 118 -8.29 0.43 0.07
N ALA A 119 -8.35 -0.68 -0.66
CA ALA A 119 -9.42 -1.65 -0.51
C ALA A 119 -9.47 -2.23 0.91
N VAL A 120 -8.31 -2.55 1.50
CA VAL A 120 -8.22 -3.02 2.90
C VAL A 120 -8.76 -1.98 3.88
N LEU A 121 -8.39 -0.71 3.72
CA LEU A 121 -8.88 0.38 4.57
C LEU A 121 -10.39 0.58 4.42
N LEU A 122 -10.90 0.60 3.20
CA LEU A 122 -12.33 0.77 2.92
C LEU A 122 -13.17 -0.38 3.49
N VAL A 123 -12.76 -1.64 3.27
CA VAL A 123 -13.45 -2.81 3.83
C VAL A 123 -13.43 -2.77 5.36
N SER A 124 -12.30 -2.39 5.97
CA SER A 124 -12.19 -2.24 7.41
C SER A 124 -13.11 -1.13 7.96
N ALA A 125 -13.22 -0.01 7.25
CA ALA A 125 -14.11 1.08 7.60
C ALA A 125 -15.57 0.62 7.56
N LEU A 126 -16.01 0.06 6.43
CA LEU A 126 -17.38 -0.42 6.23
C LEU A 126 -17.76 -1.51 7.24
N GLY A 127 -16.86 -2.47 7.51
CA GLY A 127 -17.07 -3.49 8.52
C GLY A 127 -17.24 -2.90 9.93
N SER A 128 -16.42 -1.90 10.28
CA SER A 128 -16.55 -1.19 11.56
C SER A 128 -17.86 -0.39 11.67
N LEU A 129 -18.29 0.28 10.59
CA LEU A 129 -19.56 1.03 10.54
C LEU A 129 -20.75 0.09 10.70
N ALA A 130 -20.77 -1.02 9.96
CA ALA A 130 -21.85 -2.00 10.02
C ALA A 130 -22.01 -2.59 11.43
N MET A 131 -20.91 -2.90 12.11
CA MET A 131 -20.95 -3.36 13.50
C MET A 131 -21.46 -2.29 14.47
N ALA A 132 -21.09 -1.03 14.27
CA ALA A 132 -21.58 0.08 15.10
C ALA A 132 -23.09 0.28 14.92
N ALA A 133 -23.58 0.29 13.67
CA ALA A 133 -25.00 0.40 13.34
C ALA A 133 -25.82 -0.74 13.97
N ARG A 134 -25.34 -1.99 13.86
CA ARG A 134 -25.99 -3.17 14.49
C ARG A 134 -26.11 -3.03 16.01
N ARG A 135 -25.07 -2.51 16.68
CA ARG A 135 -25.12 -2.29 18.14
C ARG A 135 -26.08 -1.19 18.53
N TRP A 136 -26.20 -0.14 17.72
CA TRP A 136 -27.13 0.95 17.97
C TRP A 136 -28.59 0.48 17.85
N MET A 137 -28.93 -0.24 16.78
CA MET A 137 -30.28 -0.79 16.60
C MET A 137 -30.73 -1.68 17.76
N ARG A 138 -29.84 -2.56 18.27
CA ARG A 138 -30.12 -3.43 19.42
C ARG A 138 -30.36 -2.69 20.75
N ARG A 139 -29.95 -1.42 20.87
CA ARG A 139 -30.20 -0.60 22.07
C ARG A 139 -31.51 0.17 21.99
N CYS A 140 -32.09 0.29 20.79
CA CYS A 140 -33.32 1.03 20.53
C CYS A 140 -34.54 0.12 20.38
N SER A 141 -34.34 -1.22 20.38
CA SER A 141 -35.38 -2.25 20.46
C SER A 141 -35.51 -2.72 21.89
#